data_AF-A0A9K3NRT6-F1
#
_entry.id   AF-A0A9K3NRT6-F1
#
_cell.length_a   1.000
_cell.length_b   1.000
_cell.length_c   1.000
_cell.angle_alpha   90.00
_cell.angle_beta   90.00
_cell.angle_gamma   90.00
#
_symmetry.space_group_name_H-M   'P 1'
#
loop_
_entity.id
_entity.type
_entity.pdbx_description
1 polymer ?
#
loop_
_entity_poly.entity_id
_entity_poly.type
_entity_poly.pdbx_seq_one_letter_code
_entity_poly.pdbx_strand_id
1 'polypeptide(L)'
;MIFVGWYCIRAILWANNYELPNTVTAFHDPGYNESGVILSCGASLNWKTNGKVATFYCSFLSNLCMDITVLGTKGNFRVHDFIIPFSEQVGSFYAVDNSKWIELALGCAPEPSEFKIATDLPQEALMVQEFGRLVAGVRSGEVKPENKWSIVSRKTQLIIDAVVASIKNGFVPIKVIY
;
A
#
# COMPACT_ATOMS: atom_id res chain seq x y z
N MET A 1 -12.24 9.77 0.91
CA MET A 1 -11.29 8.73 1.39
C MET A 1 -11.10 7.61 0.38
N ILE A 2 -12.18 6.94 -0.06
CA ILE A 2 -12.12 5.59 -0.66
C ILE A 2 -11.13 5.46 -1.83
N PHE A 3 -11.04 6.44 -2.73
CA PHE A 3 -10.26 6.27 -3.95
C PHE A 3 -8.73 6.21 -3.74
N VAL A 4 -8.14 7.14 -2.99
CA VAL A 4 -6.67 7.24 -2.88
C VAL A 4 -6.13 6.38 -1.71
N GLY A 5 -6.83 6.38 -0.57
CA GLY A 5 -6.41 5.59 0.59
C GLY A 5 -6.42 4.06 0.35
N TRP A 6 -7.24 3.60 -0.61
CA TRP A 6 -7.28 2.19 -1.02
C TRP A 6 -5.93 1.69 -1.51
N TYR A 7 -5.24 2.48 -2.34
CA TYR A 7 -3.92 2.11 -2.85
C TYR A 7 -2.87 2.03 -1.75
N CYS A 8 -2.86 2.99 -0.82
CA CYS A 8 -1.96 2.96 0.32
C CYS A 8 -2.16 1.71 1.18
N ILE A 9 -3.42 1.39 1.51
CA ILE A 9 -3.75 0.19 2.28
C ILE A 9 -3.37 -1.08 1.51
N ARG A 10 -3.63 -1.12 0.19
CA ARG A 10 -3.23 -2.25 -0.66
C ARG A 10 -1.72 -2.48 -0.61
N ALA A 11 -0.93 -1.42 -0.75
CA ALA A 11 0.53 -1.48 -0.68
C ALA A 11 1.02 -1.96 0.69
N ILE A 12 0.43 -1.44 1.78
CA ILE A 12 0.76 -1.88 3.15
C ILE A 12 0.46 -3.36 3.35
N LEU A 13 -0.72 -3.82 2.90
CA LEU A 13 -1.09 -5.23 3.00
C LEU A 13 -0.14 -6.09 2.16
N TRP A 14 0.19 -5.68 0.93
CA TRP A 14 1.16 -6.39 0.09
C TRP A 14 2.53 -6.52 0.78
N ALA A 15 3.06 -5.43 1.34
CA ALA A 15 4.33 -5.43 2.08
C ALA A 15 4.30 -6.33 3.35
N ASN A 16 3.10 -6.65 3.85
CA ASN A 16 2.88 -7.53 5.01
C ASN A 16 2.31 -8.90 4.61
N ASN A 17 2.58 -9.39 3.39
CA ASN A 17 2.09 -10.69 2.90
C ASN A 17 0.56 -10.87 3.00
N TYR A 18 -0.18 -9.77 2.90
CA TYR A 18 -1.63 -9.68 3.10
C TYR A 18 -2.11 -10.18 4.47
N GLU A 19 -1.26 -10.24 5.48
CA GLU A 19 -1.66 -10.41 6.88
C GLU A 19 -2.45 -9.17 7.30
N LEU A 20 -3.54 -9.34 8.05
CA LEU A 20 -4.31 -8.21 8.56
C LEU A 20 -3.70 -7.69 9.87
N PRO A 21 -3.70 -6.36 10.10
CA PRO A 21 -3.33 -5.80 11.39
C PRO A 21 -4.32 -6.25 12.46
N ASN A 22 -3.92 -6.21 13.73
CA ASN A 22 -4.86 -6.40 14.83
C ASN A 22 -5.71 -5.16 15.08
N THR A 23 -5.13 -3.97 14.93
CA THR A 23 -5.80 -2.71 15.19
C THR A 23 -5.48 -1.65 14.15
N VAL A 24 -6.46 -0.79 13.88
CA VAL A 24 -6.35 0.38 13.02
C VAL A 24 -6.80 1.61 13.80
N THR A 25 -6.02 2.68 13.75
CA THR A 25 -6.36 3.95 14.42
C THR A 25 -6.18 5.10 13.45
N ALA A 26 -7.25 5.83 13.16
CA ALA A 26 -7.20 7.02 12.33
C ALA A 26 -6.46 8.16 13.03
N PHE A 27 -5.79 9.00 12.24
CA PHE A 27 -5.22 10.24 12.75
C PHE A 27 -6.31 11.28 13.00
N HIS A 28 -6.05 12.18 13.94
CA HIS A 28 -6.92 13.31 14.24
C HIS A 28 -7.02 14.27 13.05
N ASP A 29 -8.08 15.10 13.08
CA ASP A 29 -8.32 16.19 12.14
C ASP A 29 -8.37 15.80 10.64
N PRO A 30 -9.19 14.82 10.24
CA PRO A 30 -9.45 14.56 8.83
C PRO A 30 -10.15 15.77 8.19
N GLY A 31 -9.79 16.08 6.95
CA GLY A 31 -10.47 17.12 6.16
C GLY A 31 -11.79 16.61 5.59
N TYR A 32 -12.80 17.46 5.54
CA TYR A 32 -14.13 17.16 4.99
C TYR A 32 -14.58 18.21 4.00
N ASN A 33 -15.46 17.83 3.07
CA ASN A 33 -16.27 18.79 2.31
C ASN A 33 -17.54 19.17 3.09
N GLU A 34 -18.33 20.10 2.53
CA GLU A 34 -19.59 20.57 3.12
C GLU A 34 -20.63 19.45 3.33
N SER A 35 -20.54 18.38 2.54
CA SER A 35 -21.41 17.19 2.65
C SER A 35 -20.90 16.13 3.64
N GLY A 36 -19.82 16.42 4.39
CA GLY A 36 -19.23 15.47 5.36
C GLY A 36 -18.45 14.31 4.72
N VAL A 37 -18.10 14.40 3.43
CA VAL A 37 -17.23 13.44 2.76
C VAL A 37 -15.78 13.72 3.13
N ILE A 38 -15.05 12.68 3.56
CA ILE A 38 -13.63 12.78 3.90
C ILE A 38 -12.81 13.13 2.66
N LEU A 39 -12.18 14.31 2.68
CA LEU A 39 -11.26 14.80 1.66
C LEU A 39 -9.80 14.44 1.95
N SER A 40 -9.41 14.38 3.22
CA SER A 40 -8.08 13.97 3.63
C SER A 40 -8.11 13.23 4.96
N CYS A 41 -7.22 12.25 5.12
CA CYS A 41 -7.11 11.46 6.33
C CYS A 41 -5.83 10.61 6.31
N GLY A 42 -5.41 10.14 7.47
CA GLY A 42 -4.41 9.09 7.59
C GLY A 42 -4.78 8.13 8.71
N ALA A 43 -4.03 7.03 8.80
CA ALA A 43 -4.19 6.08 9.89
C ALA A 43 -2.88 5.32 10.15
N SER A 44 -2.82 4.72 11.34
CA SER A 44 -1.83 3.72 11.72
C SER A 44 -2.47 2.33 11.77
N LEU A 45 -1.72 1.33 11.32
CA LEU A 45 -2.10 -0.08 11.34
C LEU A 45 -1.05 -0.83 12.18
N ASN A 46 -1.50 -1.66 13.12
CA ASN A 46 -0.62 -2.33 14.07
C ASN A 46 -0.92 -3.83 14.12
N TRP A 47 0.11 -4.66 13.90
CA TRP A 47 0.03 -6.13 13.88
C TRP A 47 0.33 -6.80 15.22
N LYS A 48 0.59 -6.02 16.29
CA LYS A 48 0.95 -6.36 17.69
C LYS A 48 2.08 -7.38 17.87
N THR A 49 1.98 -8.49 17.17
CA THR A 49 3.01 -9.48 16.89
C THR A 49 4.15 -8.87 16.06
N ASN A 50 5.39 -9.12 16.49
CA ASN A 50 6.63 -8.76 15.79
C ASN A 50 6.90 -7.24 15.60
N GLY A 51 6.16 -6.36 16.28
CA GLY A 51 6.40 -4.90 16.24
C GLY A 51 6.14 -4.24 14.88
N LYS A 52 5.50 -4.94 13.93
CA LYS A 52 5.19 -4.39 12.61
C LYS A 52 4.11 -3.29 12.74
N VAL A 53 4.40 -2.14 12.18
CA VAL A 53 3.51 -0.99 12.10
C VAL A 53 3.55 -0.42 10.70
N ALA A 54 2.44 0.14 10.25
CA ALA A 54 2.37 0.90 9.02
C ALA A 54 1.55 2.16 9.24
N THR A 55 1.82 3.18 8.44
CA THR A 55 1.00 4.39 8.39
C THR A 55 0.68 4.71 6.94
N PHE A 56 -0.43 5.39 6.71
CA PHE A 56 -0.70 6.01 5.43
C PHE A 56 -1.34 7.38 5.62
N TYR A 57 -1.26 8.18 4.57
CA TYR A 57 -2.00 9.42 4.43
C TYR A 57 -2.51 9.52 2.99
N CYS A 58 -3.71 10.05 2.82
CA CYS A 58 -4.28 10.35 1.50
C CYS A 58 -5.09 11.65 1.57
N SER A 59 -5.06 12.43 0.49
CA SER A 59 -5.68 13.76 0.46
C SER A 59 -6.03 14.18 -0.97
N PHE A 60 -7.20 14.78 -1.15
CA PHE A 60 -7.59 15.53 -2.36
C PHE A 60 -7.12 16.99 -2.33
N LEU A 61 -6.54 17.43 -1.22
CA LEU A 61 -6.17 18.83 -0.96
C LEU A 61 -4.65 19.07 -1.04
N SER A 62 -3.88 18.02 -1.30
CA SER A 62 -2.42 18.05 -1.30
C SER A 62 -1.89 17.76 -2.70
N ASN A 63 -0.66 18.20 -2.99
CA ASN A 63 0.00 17.90 -4.25
C ASN A 63 0.09 16.38 -4.46
N LEU A 64 0.06 15.95 -5.73
CA LEU A 64 0.20 14.55 -6.09
C LEU A 64 1.48 13.95 -5.48
N CYS A 65 1.31 12.90 -4.70
CA CYS A 65 2.36 12.12 -4.06
C CYS A 65 1.87 10.67 -4.00
N MET A 66 2.70 9.74 -4.45
CA MET A 66 2.38 8.33 -4.60
C MET A 66 3.57 7.51 -4.09
N ASP A 67 3.94 7.74 -2.84
CA ASP A 67 5.14 7.16 -2.22
C ASP A 67 4.83 5.87 -1.44
N ILE A 68 5.71 4.88 -1.58
CA ILE A 68 5.88 3.77 -0.64
C ILE A 68 7.26 3.89 -0.01
N THR A 69 7.34 3.68 1.29
CA THR A 69 8.59 3.38 1.99
C THR A 69 8.39 2.17 2.88
N VAL A 70 9.19 1.13 2.66
CA VAL A 70 9.17 -0.09 3.48
C VAL A 70 10.52 -0.27 4.16
N LEU A 71 10.49 -0.42 5.47
CA LEU A 71 11.66 -0.55 6.31
C LEU A 71 11.72 -1.96 6.91
N GLY A 72 12.81 -2.68 6.66
CA GLY A 72 13.12 -3.96 7.27
C GLY A 72 14.38 -3.88 8.12
N THR A 73 14.67 -4.96 8.86
CA THR A 73 15.84 -5.03 9.74
C THR A 73 17.18 -5.09 8.99
N LYS A 74 17.17 -5.48 7.71
CA LYS A 74 18.35 -5.63 6.86
C LYS A 74 18.37 -4.70 5.66
N GLY A 75 17.35 -3.88 5.47
CA GLY A 75 17.26 -3.06 4.27
C GLY A 75 15.95 -2.31 4.18
N ASN A 76 15.88 -1.41 3.21
CA ASN A 76 14.66 -0.68 2.91
C ASN A 76 14.51 -0.52 1.40
N PHE A 77 13.28 -0.34 0.94
CA PHE A 77 13.01 0.07 -0.43
C PHE A 77 11.95 1.18 -0.46
N ARG A 78 12.00 1.97 -1.53
CA ARG A 78 11.14 3.13 -1.77
C ARG A 78 10.69 3.18 -3.22
N VAL A 79 9.46 3.61 -3.44
CA VAL A 79 8.88 3.82 -4.77
C VAL A 79 8.16 5.16 -4.73
N HIS A 80 8.34 6.01 -5.73
CA HIS A 80 7.81 7.38 -5.73
C HIS A 80 6.55 7.58 -6.60
N ASP A 81 6.22 6.57 -7.38
CA ASP A 81 5.19 6.57 -8.41
C ASP A 81 4.41 5.24 -8.40
N PHE A 82 4.18 4.65 -7.21
CA PHE A 82 3.70 3.26 -7.11
C PHE A 82 2.30 3.00 -7.67
N ILE A 83 1.46 4.05 -7.79
CA ILE A 83 0.08 3.92 -8.29
C ILE A 83 0.06 4.08 -9.81
N ILE A 84 0.66 5.16 -10.30
CA ILE A 84 0.80 5.47 -11.72
C ILE A 84 2.28 5.81 -11.92
N PRO A 85 3.04 4.95 -12.63
CA PRO A 85 4.43 5.22 -12.93
C PRO A 85 4.62 6.56 -13.65
N PHE A 86 5.75 7.24 -13.42
CA PHE A 86 6.06 8.46 -14.17
C PHE A 86 6.29 8.18 -15.67
N SER A 87 6.68 6.94 -16.01
CA SER A 87 6.79 6.44 -17.38
C SER A 87 6.17 5.04 -17.45
N GLU A 88 5.27 4.82 -18.40
CA GLU A 88 4.62 3.51 -18.61
C GLU A 88 5.60 2.42 -19.10
N GLN A 89 6.79 2.83 -19.54
CA GLN A 89 7.82 1.94 -20.08
C GLN A 89 8.86 1.52 -19.03
N VAL A 90 8.89 2.18 -17.87
CA VAL A 90 9.88 1.92 -16.82
C VAL A 90 9.27 2.07 -15.44
N GLY A 91 9.32 1.00 -14.64
CA GLY A 91 9.08 1.06 -13.19
C GLY A 91 10.38 1.28 -12.44
N SER A 92 10.50 2.42 -11.75
CA SER A 92 11.68 2.74 -10.93
C SER A 92 11.43 2.49 -9.45
N PHE A 93 12.43 1.97 -8.75
CA PHE A 93 12.42 1.91 -7.28
C PHE A 93 13.83 2.05 -6.71
N TYR A 94 13.92 2.49 -5.46
CA TYR A 94 15.17 2.60 -4.73
C TYR A 94 15.24 1.48 -3.70
N ALA A 95 16.39 0.81 -3.59
CA ALA A 95 16.60 -0.18 -2.55
C ALA A 95 18.03 -0.15 -2.02
N VAL A 96 18.16 -0.53 -0.77
CA VAL A 96 19.46 -0.70 -0.10
C VAL A 96 19.35 -1.81 0.93
N ASP A 97 20.42 -2.57 1.08
CA ASP A 97 20.59 -3.49 2.20
C ASP A 97 21.78 -3.08 3.06
N ASN A 98 21.71 -3.45 4.34
CA ASN A 98 22.80 -3.37 5.32
C ASN A 98 23.56 -2.03 5.38
N SER A 99 22.91 -0.92 5.04
CA SER A 99 23.48 0.42 5.09
C SER A 99 23.84 0.79 6.53
N LYS A 100 25.05 1.31 6.72
CA LYS A 100 25.61 1.71 8.01
C LYS A 100 26.32 3.05 7.87
N TRP A 101 26.52 3.71 9.00
CA TRP A 101 27.40 4.87 9.08
C TRP A 101 28.81 4.48 8.64
N ILE A 102 29.39 5.31 7.78
CA ILE A 102 30.83 5.35 7.54
C ILE A 102 31.50 5.90 8.82
N GLU A 103 32.78 5.59 9.00
CA GLU A 103 33.59 6.07 10.12
C GLU A 103 33.41 7.60 10.35
N LEU A 104 33.36 8.00 11.62
CA LEU A 104 33.09 9.38 12.07
C LEU A 104 31.74 9.97 11.58
N ALA A 105 30.80 9.11 11.14
CA ALA A 105 29.49 9.50 10.61
C ALA A 105 29.58 10.48 9.42
N LEU A 106 30.63 10.37 8.61
CA LEU A 106 30.86 11.21 7.43
C LEU A 106 29.99 10.82 6.22
N GLY A 107 29.23 9.74 6.32
CA GLY A 107 28.30 9.28 5.29
C GLY A 107 27.66 7.93 5.67
N CYS A 108 26.96 7.32 4.71
CA CYS A 108 26.38 5.99 4.85
C CYS A 108 26.82 5.09 3.68
N ALA A 109 27.14 3.83 3.96
CA ALA A 109 27.49 2.84 2.95
C ALA A 109 26.87 1.46 3.26
N PRO A 110 26.35 0.74 2.24
CA PRO A 110 26.12 1.22 0.87
C PRO A 110 25.03 2.31 0.82
N GLU A 111 25.10 3.15 -0.23
CA GLU A 111 24.04 4.10 -0.57
C GLU A 111 22.89 3.38 -1.29
N PRO A 112 21.65 3.90 -1.23
CA PRO A 112 20.54 3.36 -2.01
C PRO A 112 20.79 3.42 -3.50
N SER A 113 20.58 2.28 -4.16
CA SER A 113 20.64 2.18 -5.62
C SER A 113 19.24 2.39 -6.22
N GLU A 114 19.18 3.11 -7.33
CA GLU A 114 17.98 3.17 -8.17
C GLU A 114 17.97 1.99 -9.14
N PHE A 115 16.88 1.25 -9.16
CA PHE A 115 16.62 0.14 -10.08
C PHE A 115 15.53 0.57 -11.07
N LYS A 116 15.78 0.35 -12.36
CA LYS A 116 14.85 0.69 -13.45
C LYS A 116 14.47 -0.57 -14.20
N ILE A 117 13.21 -0.95 -14.13
CA ILE A 117 12.69 -2.16 -14.75
C ILE A 117 11.86 -1.78 -15.96
N ALA A 118 12.30 -2.19 -17.15
CA ALA A 118 11.56 -1.96 -18.37
C ALA A 118 10.25 -2.77 -18.38
N THR A 119 9.19 -2.17 -18.92
CA THR A 119 7.87 -2.77 -19.06
C THR A 119 7.44 -2.73 -20.52
N ASP A 120 7.24 -3.90 -21.14
CA ASP A 120 6.83 -4.02 -22.55
C ASP A 120 5.37 -3.63 -22.77
N LEU A 121 4.54 -3.79 -21.73
CA LEU A 121 3.12 -3.45 -21.70
C LEU A 121 2.80 -2.60 -20.47
N PRO A 122 1.87 -1.65 -20.58
CA PRO A 122 1.42 -0.86 -19.43
C PRO A 122 0.66 -1.74 -18.43
N GLN A 123 0.66 -1.31 -17.17
CA GLN A 123 0.18 -2.11 -16.03
C GLN A 123 -1.29 -2.54 -16.13
N GLU A 124 -2.16 -1.71 -16.70
CA GLU A 124 -3.57 -2.01 -16.90
C GLU A 124 -3.80 -3.00 -18.06
N ALA A 125 -2.94 -2.99 -19.08
CA ALA A 125 -2.96 -4.01 -20.12
C ALA A 125 -2.59 -5.39 -19.53
N LEU A 126 -1.56 -5.44 -18.67
CA LEU A 126 -1.19 -6.64 -17.93
C LEU A 126 -2.33 -7.13 -17.02
N MET A 127 -3.05 -6.22 -16.35
CA MET A 127 -4.21 -6.56 -15.53
C MET A 127 -5.32 -7.24 -16.36
N VAL A 128 -5.68 -6.67 -17.51
CA VAL A 128 -6.72 -7.24 -18.39
C VAL A 128 -6.25 -8.55 -19.01
N GLN A 129 -4.97 -8.66 -19.38
CA GLN A 129 -4.39 -9.89 -19.90
C GLN A 129 -4.47 -11.04 -18.88
N GLU A 130 -4.09 -10.80 -17.62
CA GLU A 130 -4.19 -11.81 -16.57
C GLU A 130 -5.65 -12.20 -16.29
N PHE A 131 -6.56 -11.22 -16.25
CA PHE A 131 -7.99 -11.51 -16.12
C PHE A 131 -8.51 -12.40 -17.27
N GLY A 132 -8.14 -12.08 -18.51
CA GLY A 132 -8.50 -12.87 -19.69
C GLY A 132 -7.96 -14.30 -19.61
N ARG A 133 -6.70 -14.47 -19.17
CA ARG A 133 -6.07 -15.77 -18.94
C ARG A 133 -6.83 -16.61 -17.90
N LEU A 134 -7.21 -16.00 -16.78
CA LEU A 134 -7.98 -16.67 -15.72
C LEU A 134 -9.36 -17.11 -16.21
N VAL A 135 -10.08 -16.25 -16.94
CA VAL A 135 -11.40 -16.58 -17.51
C VAL A 135 -11.29 -17.71 -18.53
N ALA A 136 -10.25 -17.69 -19.39
CA ALA A 136 -10.03 -18.76 -20.37
C ALA A 136 -9.84 -20.12 -19.69
N GLY A 137 -9.01 -20.20 -18.65
CA GLY A 137 -8.78 -21.45 -17.92
C GLY A 137 -10.02 -21.97 -17.17
N VAL A 138 -10.86 -21.08 -16.65
CA VAL A 138 -12.15 -21.47 -16.06
C VAL A 138 -13.10 -22.00 -17.14
N ARG A 139 -13.15 -21.36 -18.30
CA ARG A 139 -14.01 -21.77 -19.42
C ARG A 139 -13.59 -23.09 -20.05
N SER A 140 -12.30 -23.39 -20.10
CA SER A 140 -11.79 -24.68 -20.59
C SER A 140 -11.93 -25.83 -19.57
N GLY A 141 -12.26 -25.50 -18.32
CA GLY A 141 -12.39 -26.48 -17.23
C GLY A 141 -11.06 -26.92 -16.63
N GLU A 142 -9.93 -26.32 -17.05
CA GLU A 142 -8.59 -26.64 -16.54
C GLU A 142 -8.39 -26.19 -15.10
N VAL A 143 -9.01 -25.07 -14.70
CA VAL A 143 -8.85 -24.48 -13.36
C VAL A 143 -10.17 -23.98 -12.80
N LYS A 144 -10.27 -23.95 -11.46
CA LYS A 144 -11.37 -23.28 -10.75
C LYS A 144 -11.07 -21.79 -10.60
N PRO A 145 -12.09 -20.93 -10.42
CA PRO A 145 -11.88 -19.51 -10.12
C PRO A 145 -10.95 -19.30 -8.92
N GLU A 146 -9.95 -18.45 -9.09
CA GLU A 146 -9.00 -18.13 -8.03
C GLU A 146 -9.60 -17.16 -7.01
N ASN A 147 -9.56 -17.51 -5.73
CA ASN A 147 -10.10 -16.67 -4.65
C ASN A 147 -9.14 -15.55 -4.20
N LYS A 148 -7.89 -15.54 -4.67
CA LYS A 148 -6.87 -14.55 -4.26
C LYS A 148 -7.36 -13.12 -4.43
N TRP A 149 -7.92 -12.79 -5.59
CA TRP A 149 -8.35 -11.43 -5.94
C TRP A 149 -9.51 -10.93 -5.07
N SER A 150 -10.47 -11.80 -4.77
CA SER A 150 -11.59 -11.48 -3.88
C SER A 150 -11.14 -11.35 -2.42
N ILE A 151 -10.25 -12.24 -1.96
CA ILE A 151 -9.67 -12.17 -0.60
C ILE A 151 -8.89 -10.88 -0.40
N VAL A 152 -7.98 -10.53 -1.32
CA VAL A 152 -7.17 -9.32 -1.23
C VAL A 152 -8.05 -8.06 -1.25
N SER A 153 -9.07 -8.04 -2.11
CA SER A 153 -10.02 -6.91 -2.18
C SER A 153 -10.84 -6.76 -0.90
N ARG A 154 -11.36 -7.86 -0.33
CA ARG A 154 -12.10 -7.84 0.93
C ARG A 154 -11.24 -7.39 2.10
N LYS A 155 -9.98 -7.85 2.17
CA LYS A 155 -9.03 -7.41 3.19
C LYS A 155 -8.76 -5.90 3.12
N THR A 156 -8.58 -5.35 1.91
CA THR A 156 -8.41 -3.89 1.75
C THR A 156 -9.65 -3.12 2.20
N GLN A 157 -10.86 -3.56 1.81
CA GLN A 157 -12.11 -2.92 2.23
C GLN A 157 -12.28 -2.95 3.75
N LEU A 158 -11.98 -4.08 4.39
CA LEU A 158 -12.09 -4.21 5.84
C LEU A 158 -11.24 -3.17 6.58
N ILE A 159 -10.05 -2.86 6.07
CA ILE A 159 -9.20 -1.82 6.66
C ILE A 159 -9.76 -0.42 6.41
N ILE A 160 -10.28 -0.13 5.21
CA ILE A 160 -10.99 1.13 4.94
C ILE A 160 -12.13 1.33 5.95
N ASP A 161 -12.95 0.31 6.15
CA ASP A 161 -14.08 0.34 7.07
C ASP A 161 -13.60 0.58 8.51
N ALA A 162 -12.50 -0.06 8.93
CA ALA A 162 -11.89 0.15 10.24
C ALA A 162 -11.36 1.59 10.42
N VAL A 163 -10.77 2.20 9.40
CA VAL A 163 -10.35 3.61 9.46
C VAL A 163 -11.56 4.53 9.61
N VAL A 164 -12.61 4.33 8.80
CA VAL A 164 -13.85 5.12 8.88
C VAL A 164 -14.51 4.95 10.25
N ALA A 165 -14.55 3.72 10.79
CA ALA A 165 -15.06 3.45 12.13
C ALA A 165 -14.23 4.15 13.21
N SER A 166 -12.90 4.17 13.08
CA SER A 166 -12.01 4.87 14.01
C SER A 166 -12.34 6.37 14.05
N ILE A 167 -12.48 7.01 12.88
CA ILE A 167 -12.87 8.43 12.77
C ILE A 167 -14.23 8.68 13.45
N LYS A 168 -15.25 7.88 13.11
CA LYS A 168 -16.60 8.06 13.66
C LYS A 168 -16.68 7.87 15.17
N ASN A 169 -15.80 7.04 15.72
CA ASN A 169 -15.77 6.73 17.15
C ASN A 169 -14.80 7.62 17.93
N GLY A 170 -14.39 8.77 17.40
CA GLY A 170 -13.51 9.72 18.09
C GLY A 170 -12.04 9.31 18.07
N PHE A 171 -11.56 8.74 16.96
CA PHE A 171 -10.16 8.37 16.70
C PHE A 171 -9.61 7.27 17.62
N VAL A 172 -10.50 6.42 18.14
CA VAL A 172 -10.11 5.27 18.98
C VAL A 172 -9.61 4.09 18.13
N PRO A 173 -8.74 3.22 18.69
CA PRO A 173 -8.30 2.01 17.99
C PRO A 173 -9.46 1.06 17.69
N ILE A 174 -9.58 0.62 16.44
CA ILE A 174 -10.56 -0.36 15.98
C ILE A 174 -9.89 -1.72 15.81
N LYS A 175 -10.43 -2.75 16.46
CA LYS A 175 -9.98 -4.14 16.28
C LYS A 175 -10.44 -4.65 14.91
N VAL A 176 -9.51 -5.21 14.14
CA VAL A 176 -9.83 -5.83 12.85
C VAL A 176 -10.20 -7.28 13.06
N ILE A 177 -11.37 -7.67 12.55
CA ILE A 177 -11.94 -9.01 12.63
C ILE A 177 -12.37 -9.38 11.21
N TYR A 178 -11.91 -10.52 10.69
CA TYR A 178 -12.09 -10.93 9.29
C TYR A 178 -12.93 -12.21 9.17
#